data_AF-A0A6L4AY51-F1
#
_entry.id   AF-A0A6L4AY51-F1
#
_cell.length_a   1.000
_cell.length_b   1.000
_cell.length_c   1.000
_cell.angle_alpha   90.00
_cell.angle_beta   90.00
_cell.angle_gamma   90.00
#
_symmetry.space_group_name_H-M   'P 1'
#
loop_
_entity.id
_entity.type
_entity.pdbx_description
1 polymer ?
#
loop_
_entity_poly.entity_id
_entity_poly.type
_entity_poly.pdbx_seq_one_letter_code
_entity_poly.pdbx_strand_id
1 'polypeptide(L)' 'MIFAIQILIHAFKTSVGWGIASLLIPFVIFVYAAKHWGELKTPTLRMIGCMVLGAIGSAIGVFSAVSGAFSEMPPAQ' A
#
# COMPACT_ATOMS: atom_id res chain seq x y z
N MET A 1 3.06 -1.49 -4.95
CA MET A 1 3.68 -2.84 -4.82
C MET A 1 5.19 -2.80 -4.64
N ILE A 2 5.96 -1.95 -5.36
CA ILE A 2 7.44 -1.92 -5.29
C ILE A 2 8.02 -1.72 -3.86
N PHE A 3 7.36 -0.94 -3.00
CA PHE A 3 7.86 -0.63 -1.65
C PHE A 3 7.63 -1.75 -0.63
N ALA A 4 6.53 -2.50 -0.78
CA ALA A 4 6.30 -3.70 0.02
C ALA A 4 7.39 -4.75 -0.26
N ILE A 5 7.80 -4.87 -1.53
CA ILE A 5 8.90 -5.74 -1.94
C ILE A 5 10.23 -5.26 -1.35
N GLN A 6 10.49 -3.95 -1.27
CA GLN A 6 11.70 -3.42 -0.62
C GLN A 6 11.75 -3.76 0.89
N ILE A 7 10.63 -3.63 1.60
CA ILE A 7 10.52 -4.00 3.01
C ILE A 7 10.68 -5.51 3.18
N LEU A 8 10.11 -6.31 2.27
CA LEU A 8 10.26 -7.76 2.25
C LEU A 8 11.72 -8.18 2.03
N ILE A 9 12.40 -7.58 1.05
CA ILE A 9 13.83 -7.84 0.79
C ILE A 9 14.67 -7.46 2.00
N HIS A 10 14.37 -6.33 2.64
CA HIS A 10 15.06 -5.94 3.87
C HIS A 10 14.81 -6.93 5.01
N ALA A 11 13.56 -7.41 5.16
CA ALA A 11 13.21 -8.43 6.14
C ALA A 11 14.00 -9.72 5.93
N PHE A 12 14.12 -10.19 4.68
CA PHE A 12 14.96 -11.35 4.34
C PHE A 12 16.45 -11.11 4.60
N LYS A 13 16.96 -9.89 4.34
CA LYS A 13 18.36 -9.53 4.62
C LYS A 13 18.69 -9.49 6.10
N THR A 14 17.76 -9.05 6.94
CA THR A 14 17.97 -9.01 8.39
C THR A 14 17.75 -10.38 9.03
N SER A 15 16.70 -11.11 8.63
CA SER A 15 16.40 -12.43 9.19
C SER A 15 15.41 -13.21 8.34
N VAL A 16 15.84 -14.39 7.86
CA VAL A 16 15.03 -15.27 7.00
C VAL A 16 13.67 -15.62 7.63
N GLY A 17 13.60 -15.76 8.96
CA GLY A 17 12.35 -16.03 9.67
C GLY A 17 11.31 -14.91 9.53
N TRP A 18 11.73 -13.64 9.57
CA TRP A 18 10.84 -12.49 9.39
C TRP A 18 10.40 -12.34 7.93
N GLY A 19 11.28 -12.66 6.98
CA GLY A 19 10.95 -12.73 5.55
C GLY A 19 9.88 -13.80 5.24
N ILE A 20 10.02 -15.00 5.78
CA ILE A 20 9.03 -16.08 5.60
C ILE A 20 7.72 -15.74 6.29
N ALA A 21 7.76 -15.20 7.51
CA ALA A 21 6.55 -14.81 8.24
C ALA A 21 5.77 -13.69 7.54
N SER A 22 6.45 -12.74 6.90
CA SER A 22 5.82 -11.69 6.09
C SER A 22 5.24 -12.20 4.76
N LEU A 23 5.77 -13.30 4.22
CA LEU A 23 5.23 -13.96 3.03
C LEU A 23 3.97 -14.76 3.35
N LEU A 24 3.94 -15.43 4.50
CA LEU A 24 2.81 -16.21 4.99
C LEU A 24 1.66 -15.33 5.51
N ILE A 25 2.01 -14.23 6.19
CA ILE A 25 1.03 -13.35 6.84
C ILE A 25 1.38 -11.90 6.49
N PRO A 26 0.57 -11.21 5.65
CA PRO A 26 0.85 -9.84 5.23
C PRO A 26 0.81 -8.85 6.39
N PHE A 27 0.12 -9.19 7.49
CA PHE A 27 0.11 -8.38 8.72
C PHE A 27 1.46 -8.33 9.44
N VAL A 28 2.34 -9.31 9.25
CA VAL A 28 3.66 -9.34 9.89
C VAL A 28 4.56 -8.22 9.37
N ILE A 29 4.33 -7.73 8.14
CA ILE A 29 5.03 -6.55 7.60
C ILE A 29 4.79 -5.31 8.47
N PHE A 30 3.60 -5.12 9.03
CA PHE A 30 3.31 -3.99 9.92
C PHE A 30 4.06 -4.11 11.25
N VAL A 31 4.08 -5.31 11.84
CA VAL A 31 4.82 -5.59 13.08
C VAL A 31 6.32 -5.42 12.86
N TYR A 32 6.84 -5.92 11.74
CA TYR A 32 8.25 -5.80 11.37
C TYR A 32 8.64 -4.34 11.11
N ALA A 33 7.80 -3.57 10.41
CA ALA A 33 8.01 -2.14 10.18
C ALA A 33 8.00 -1.33 11.47
N ALA A 34 7.10 -1.64 12.43
CA ALA A 34 7.09 -1.01 13.74
C ALA A 34 8.34 -1.37 14.56
N LYS A 35 8.79 -2.64 14.50
CA LYS A 35 9.96 -3.12 15.25
C LYS A 35 11.28 -2.57 14.71
N HIS A 36 11.42 -2.44 13.39
CA HIS A 36 12.62 -1.92 12.72
C HIS A 36 12.43 -0.46 12.25
N TRP A 37 11.54 0.28 12.91
CA TRP A 37 11.21 1.66 12.56
C TRP A 37 12.44 2.56 12.52
N GLY A 38 13.50 2.27 13.29
CA GLY A 38 14.76 3.02 13.27
C GLY A 38 15.48 2.98 11.91
N GLU A 39 15.59 1.80 11.30
CA GLU A 39 16.29 1.59 10.02
C GLU A 39 15.37 1.77 8.80
N LEU A 40 14.06 1.52 8.98
CA LEU A 40 13.10 1.50 7.89
C LEU A 40 12.39 2.85 7.66
N LYS A 41 12.73 3.94 8.37
CA LYS A 41 12.05 5.25 8.24
C LYS A 41 11.88 5.68 6.79
N THR A 42 12.94 5.60 6.00
CA THR A 42 12.99 6.04 4.60
C THR A 42 12.09 5.20 3.68
N PRO A 43 12.18 3.84 3.66
CA PRO A 43 11.29 3.02 2.86
C PRO A 43 9.84 3.00 3.38
N THR A 44 9.60 3.07 4.70
CA THR A 44 8.24 3.06 5.28
C THR A 44 7.49 4.35 5.00
N LEU A 45 8.14 5.53 5.08
CA LEU A 45 7.51 6.80 4.69
C LEU A 45 7.11 6.80 3.20
N ARG A 46 7.96 6.24 2.34
CA ARG A 46 7.67 6.13 0.90
C ARG A 46 6.51 5.18 0.63
N MET A 47 6.41 4.07 1.36
CA MET A 47 5.27 3.16 1.28
C MET A 47 3.96 3.87 1.67
N ILE A 48 3.96 4.60 2.79
CA ILE A 48 2.79 5.38 3.24
C ILE A 48 2.43 6.45 2.22
N GLY A 49 3.41 7.22 1.72
CA GLY A 49 3.20 8.25 0.71
C GLY A 49 2.56 7.69 -0.58
N CYS A 50 3.05 6.56 -1.08
CA CYS A 50 2.44 5.91 -2.24
C CYS A 50 1.07 5.29 -1.96
N MET A 51 0.82 4.82 -0.73
CA MET A 51 -0.51 4.33 -0.36
C MET A 51 -1.53 5.47 -0.34
N VAL A 52 -1.15 6.64 0.19
CA VAL A 52 -1.99 7.85 0.18
C VAL A 52 -2.20 8.35 -1.25
N LEU A 53 -1.15 8.44 -2.07
CA LEU A 53 -1.28 8.82 -3.48
C LEU A 53 -2.17 7.83 -4.28
N GLY A 54 -2.03 6.53 -4.02
CA GLY A 54 -2.87 5.51 -4.63
C GLY A 54 -4.33 5.61 -4.18
N ALA A 55 -4.58 5.91 -2.90
CA ALA A 55 -5.93 6.15 -2.38
C ALA A 55 -6.56 7.39 -3.01
N ILE A 56 -5.80 8.48 -3.20
CA ILE A 56 -6.27 9.69 -3.86
C ILE A 56 -6.54 9.43 -5.34
N GLY A 57 -5.62 8.78 -6.06
CA GLY A 57 -5.79 8.45 -7.47
C GLY A 57 -6.97 7.50 -7.72
N SER A 58 -7.15 6.49 -6.86
CA SER A 58 -8.32 5.61 -6.93
C SER A 58 -9.62 6.33 -6.56
N ALA A 59 -9.61 7.21 -5.56
CA ALA A 59 -10.78 8.03 -5.24
C ALA A 59 -11.17 8.94 -6.41
N ILE A 60 -10.22 9.60 -7.07
CA ILE A 60 -10.48 10.44 -8.25
C ILE A 60 -10.97 9.60 -9.43
N GLY A 61 -10.35 8.45 -9.69
CA GLY A 61 -10.77 7.54 -10.77
C GLY A 61 -12.17 6.96 -10.54
N VAL A 62 -12.48 6.52 -9.32
CA VAL A 62 -13.80 6.02 -8.95
C VAL A 62 -14.83 7.14 -8.99
N PHE A 63 -14.50 8.33 -8.49
CA PHE A 63 -15.39 9.49 -8.53
C PHE A 63 -15.67 9.93 -9.97
N SER A 64 -14.66 9.95 -10.83
CA SER A 64 -14.80 10.28 -12.25
C SER A 64 -15.61 9.22 -13.02
N ALA A 65 -15.43 7.93 -12.71
CA ALA A 65 -16.23 6.86 -13.29
C ALA A 65 -17.69 6.93 -12.81
N VAL A 66 -17.92 7.20 -11.53
CA VAL A 66 -19.27 7.37 -10.95
C VAL A 66 -19.96 8.61 -11.50
N SER A 67 -19.26 9.74 -11.62
CA SER A 67 -19.85 10.95 -12.21
C SER A 67 -20.16 10.78 -13.69
N GLY A 68 -19.30 10.06 -14.43
CA GLY A 68 -19.55 9.70 -15.83
C GLY A 68 -20.81 8.86 -15.97
N ALA A 69 -20.92 7.79 -15.18
CA ALA A 69 -22.11 6.93 -15.17
C ALA A 69 -23.39 7.67 -14.76
N PHE A 70 -23.30 8.69 -13.90
CA PHE A 70 -24.44 9.52 -13.52
C PHE A 70 -24.88 10.49 -14.63
N SER A 71 -23.94 10.87 -15.52
CA SER A 71 -24.20 11.76 -16.66
C SER A 71 -24.89 11.05 -17.83
N GLU A 72 -24.75 9.73 -17.91
CA GLU A 72 -25.35 8.87 -18.95
C GLU A 72 -26.74 8.34 -18.56
N MET A 73 -27.20 8.62 -17.33
CA MET A 73 -28.58 8.33 -16.95
C MET A 73 -29.51 9.33 -17.65
N PRO A 74 -30.44 8.88 -18.51
CA PRO A 74 -31.39 9.77 -19.15
C PRO A 74 -32.18 10.52 -18.06
N PRO A 75 -32.49 11.81 -18.26
CA PRO A 75 -33.28 12.56 -17.29
C PRO A 75 -34.59 11.80 -17.06
N ALA A 76 -34.89 11.48 -15.80
CA ALA A 76 -36.18 10.95 -15.43
C ALA A 76 -37.24 11.95 -15.91
N GLN A 77 -38.02 11.55 -16.92
CA GLN A 77 -39.17 12.31 -17.42
C GLN A 77 -40.19 12.53 -16.31
#